data_AF-A0A954TX50-F1
#
_entry.id   AF-A0A954TX50-F1
#
_cell.length_a   1.000
_cell.length_b   1.000
_cell.length_c   1.000
_cell.angle_alpha   90.00
_cell.angle_beta   90.00
_cell.angle_gamma   90.00
#
_symmetry.space_group_name_H-M   'P 1'
#
loop_
_entity.id
_entity.type
_entity.pdbx_description
1 polymer ?
#
loop_
_entity_poly.entity_id
_entity_poly.type
_entity_poly.pdbx_seq_one_letter_code
_entity_poly.pdbx_strand_id
1 'polypeptide(L)'
;MLRAPIRILLFSLVLFSLVLFGLETGTHSFRCCCAQEAATAVAAQIQHATLPATDDDLPGVGPIRRYDWFQNLWSQRRGVWAQRQAADQGAVVFLGDSITQGWGDDFGQMFPGLKLA
;
A
#
# COMPACT_ATOMS: atom_id res chain seq x y z
N MET A 1 45.93 -14.04 55.36
CA MET A 1 44.65 -14.26 56.08
C MET A 1 43.60 -13.29 55.58
N LEU A 2 42.76 -13.71 54.63
CA LEU A 2 41.35 -13.33 54.54
C LEU A 2 40.67 -14.56 53.88
N ARG A 3 39.64 -15.09 54.55
CA ARG A 3 39.05 -16.41 54.30
C ARG A 3 38.52 -16.54 52.87
N ALA A 4 38.62 -17.75 52.31
CA ALA A 4 38.22 -18.14 50.96
C ALA A 4 36.73 -17.95 50.54
N PRO A 5 35.70 -17.80 51.42
CA PRO A 5 34.32 -17.75 50.93
C PRO A 5 33.90 -16.39 50.36
N ILE A 6 34.67 -15.32 50.58
CA ILE A 6 34.32 -13.97 50.11
C ILE A 6 34.60 -13.80 48.61
N ARG A 7 35.59 -14.50 48.06
CA ARG A 7 35.93 -14.45 46.62
C ARG A 7 34.89 -15.16 45.73
N ILE A 8 34.24 -16.20 46.25
CA ILE A 8 33.20 -16.95 45.53
C ILE A 8 31.89 -16.14 45.51
N LEU A 9 31.57 -15.42 46.59
CA LEU A 9 30.38 -14.57 46.66
C LEU A 9 30.45 -13.37 45.70
N LEU A 10 31.62 -12.73 45.58
CA LEU A 10 31.83 -11.61 44.64
C LEU A 10 31.77 -12.05 43.17
N PHE A 11 32.26 -13.25 42.84
CA PHE A 11 32.18 -13.79 41.48
C PHE A 11 30.75 -14.17 41.09
N SER A 12 29.96 -14.68 42.04
CA SER A 12 28.54 -15.03 41.83
C SER A 12 27.67 -13.79 41.62
N LEU A 13 27.97 -12.68 42.31
CA LEU A 13 27.24 -11.40 42.17
C LEU A 13 27.52 -10.71 40.81
N VAL A 14 28.73 -10.82 40.27
CA VAL A 14 29.08 -10.27 38.95
C VAL A 14 28.49 -11.10 37.81
N LEU A 15 28.44 -12.43 37.94
CA LEU A 15 27.79 -13.30 36.95
C LEU A 15 26.26 -13.08 36.91
N PHE A 16 25.64 -12.81 38.06
CA PHE A 16 24.20 -12.56 38.15
C PHE A 16 23.80 -11.21 37.52
N SER A 17 24.65 -10.17 37.63
CA SER A 17 24.43 -8.88 36.94
C SER A 17 24.55 -8.98 35.41
N LEU A 18 25.34 -9.91 34.86
CA LEU A 18 25.46 -10.11 33.41
C LEU A 18 24.28 -10.88 32.82
N VAL A 19 23.64 -11.78 33.60
CA VAL A 19 22.42 -12.49 33.17
C VAL A 19 21.18 -11.60 33.21
N LEU A 20 21.15 -10.57 34.08
CA LEU A 20 20.04 -9.62 34.15
C LEU A 20 20.12 -8.47 33.12
N PHE A 21 21.27 -8.25 32.49
CA PHE A 21 21.44 -7.22 31.44
C PHE A 21 21.42 -7.77 30.01
N GLY A 22 21.51 -9.10 29.84
CA GLY A 22 21.45 -9.79 28.56
C GLY A 22 20.06 -10.19 28.10
N LEU A 23 19.00 -9.83 28.84
CA LEU A 23 17.62 -9.92 28.36
C LEU A 23 17.22 -8.57 27.74
N GLU A 24 17.85 -8.34 26.59
CA GLU A 24 17.30 -7.64 25.43
C GLU A 24 15.81 -7.26 25.61
N THR A 25 15.45 -5.98 25.72
CA THR A 25 15.26 -5.09 24.57
C THR A 25 14.83 -5.81 23.29
N GLY A 26 13.86 -6.72 23.40
CA GLY A 26 13.23 -7.43 22.28
C GLY A 26 11.81 -6.94 21.93
N THR A 27 11.42 -5.73 22.35
CA THR A 27 10.08 -5.16 22.08
C THR A 27 10.12 -3.97 21.13
N HIS A 28 11.18 -3.81 20.33
CA HIS A 28 11.15 -2.92 19.18
C HIS A 28 10.94 -3.74 17.90
N SER A 29 9.79 -3.51 17.28
CA SER A 29 9.42 -3.97 15.94
C SER A 29 8.75 -5.36 15.86
N PHE A 30 7.62 -5.53 16.54
CA PHE A 30 6.45 -6.05 15.81
C PHE A 30 6.01 -4.97 14.81
N ARG A 31 6.85 -4.74 13.79
CA ARG A 31 6.42 -4.12 12.56
C ARG A 31 5.42 -5.11 12.00
N CYS A 32 4.18 -4.68 11.91
CA CYS A 32 3.12 -5.35 11.18
C CYS A 32 3.63 -5.61 9.76
N CYS A 33 4.22 -6.79 9.52
CA CYS A 33 4.79 -7.18 8.23
C CYS A 33 3.69 -7.13 7.15
N CYS A 34 2.46 -7.45 7.54
CA CYS A 34 1.28 -7.37 6.69
C CYS A 34 0.92 -5.92 6.26
N ALA A 35 1.26 -4.89 7.05
CA ALA A 35 0.97 -3.50 6.69
C ALA A 35 2.04 -2.88 5.78
N GLN A 36 3.30 -3.30 5.90
CA GLN A 36 4.37 -2.80 5.03
C GLN A 36 4.22 -3.33 3.60
N GLU A 37 3.84 -4.60 3.43
CA GLU A 37 3.57 -5.22 2.12
C GLU A 37 2.42 -4.50 1.39
N ALA A 38 1.32 -4.23 2.09
CA ALA A 38 0.16 -3.52 1.54
C ALA A 38 0.47 -2.05 1.21
N ALA A 39 1.23 -1.35 2.07
CA ALA A 39 1.61 0.04 1.83
C ALA A 39 2.56 0.18 0.63
N THR A 40 3.50 -0.76 0.44
CA THR A 40 4.38 -0.79 -0.72
C THR A 40 3.64 -1.17 -2.00
N ALA A 41 2.66 -2.08 -1.94
CA ALA A 41 1.79 -2.41 -3.08
C ALA A 41 0.88 -1.22 -3.50
N VAL A 42 0.32 -0.48 -2.52
CA VAL A 42 -0.49 0.72 -2.80
C VAL A 42 0.39 1.85 -3.36
N ALA A 43 1.58 2.09 -2.80
CA ALA A 43 2.51 3.09 -3.32
C ALA A 43 3.00 2.74 -4.74
N ALA A 44 3.27 1.46 -5.03
CA ALA A 44 3.56 0.99 -6.38
C ALA A 44 2.36 1.18 -7.32
N GLN A 45 1.13 0.90 -6.88
CA GLN A 45 -0.08 1.15 -7.68
C GLN A 45 -0.31 2.63 -7.99
N ILE A 46 0.03 3.56 -7.10
CA ILE A 46 -0.06 5.00 -7.39
C ILE A 46 0.96 5.40 -8.46
N GLN A 47 2.16 4.79 -8.49
CA GLN A 47 3.11 5.01 -9.58
C GLN A 47 2.59 4.52 -10.94
N HIS A 48 1.74 3.48 -10.95
CA HIS A 48 1.09 2.99 -12.17
C HIS A 48 -0.11 3.83 -12.64
N ALA A 49 -0.57 4.80 -11.84
CA ALA A 49 -1.68 5.66 -12.23
C ALA A 49 -1.25 6.87 -13.08
N THR A 50 0.05 7.12 -13.27
CA THR A 50 0.56 8.21 -14.11
C THR A 50 0.43 7.87 -15.60
N LEU A 51 0.16 8.87 -16.43
CA LEU A 51 0.13 8.69 -17.89
C LEU A 51 1.57 8.50 -18.40
N PRO A 52 1.87 7.45 -19.20
CA PRO A 52 3.20 7.26 -19.77
C PRO A 52 3.64 8.43 -20.66
N ALA A 53 4.94 8.72 -20.61
CA ALA A 53 5.53 9.87 -21.30
C ALA A 53 5.42 9.78 -22.83
N THR A 54 5.47 8.56 -23.38
CA THR A 54 5.35 8.28 -24.81
C THR A 54 4.17 7.35 -25.07
N ASP A 55 3.77 7.22 -26.34
CA ASP A 55 2.74 6.28 -26.77
C ASP A 55 3.31 4.86 -27.00
N ASP A 56 4.62 4.68 -26.81
CA ASP A 56 5.26 3.38 -26.89
C ASP A 56 4.66 2.44 -25.85
N ASP A 57 4.44 1.18 -26.23
CA ASP A 57 3.83 0.13 -25.40
C ASP A 57 2.38 0.40 -24.94
N LEU A 58 1.73 1.47 -25.41
CA LEU A 58 0.31 1.68 -25.17
C LEU A 58 -0.56 0.91 -26.17
N PRO A 59 -1.58 0.17 -25.70
CA PRO A 59 -2.50 -0.52 -26.60
C PRO A 59 -3.37 0.49 -27.36
N GLY A 60 -3.56 0.23 -28.66
CA GLY A 60 -4.39 1.06 -29.54
C GLY A 60 -3.59 1.82 -30.59
N VAL A 61 -4.28 2.59 -31.42
CA VAL A 61 -3.68 3.40 -32.49
C VAL A 61 -4.07 4.86 -32.26
N GLY A 62 -3.08 5.75 -32.33
CA GLY A 62 -3.27 7.20 -32.23
C GLY A 62 -2.67 7.80 -30.96
N PRO A 63 -2.35 9.10 -30.99
CA PRO A 63 -1.65 9.75 -29.89
C PRO A 63 -2.58 10.02 -28.70
N ILE A 64 -2.06 9.81 -27.49
CA ILE A 64 -2.77 10.24 -26.28
C ILE A 64 -2.48 11.71 -26.00
N ARG A 65 -3.52 12.47 -25.63
CA ARG A 65 -3.39 13.87 -25.21
C ARG A 65 -2.56 13.96 -23.92
N ARG A 66 -1.61 14.89 -23.83
CA ARG A 66 -0.73 15.06 -22.67
C ARG A 66 -0.75 16.47 -22.07
N TYR A 67 -1.85 17.18 -22.24
CA TYR A 67 -2.03 18.46 -21.56
C TYR A 67 -2.08 18.26 -20.04
N ASP A 68 -1.57 19.22 -19.27
CA ASP A 68 -1.52 19.14 -17.80
C ASP A 68 -2.87 18.79 -17.19
N TRP A 69 -3.94 19.41 -17.69
CA TRP A 69 -5.30 19.13 -17.23
C TRP A 69 -5.71 17.66 -17.44
N PHE A 70 -5.26 17.03 -18.54
CA PHE A 70 -5.58 15.64 -18.84
C PHE A 70 -4.74 14.67 -18.00
N GLN A 71 -3.46 14.99 -17.78
CA GLN A 71 -2.60 14.19 -16.90
C GLN A 71 -3.11 14.19 -15.45
N ASN A 72 -3.59 15.35 -14.98
CA ASN A 72 -4.23 15.49 -13.67
C ASN A 72 -5.52 14.67 -13.59
N LEU A 73 -6.40 14.80 -14.60
CA LEU A 73 -7.65 14.03 -14.66
C LEU A 73 -7.38 12.51 -14.73
N TRP A 74 -6.41 12.10 -15.54
CA TRP A 74 -5.98 10.70 -15.69
C TRP A 74 -5.56 10.10 -14.35
N SER A 75 -4.67 10.80 -13.65
CA SER A 75 -4.13 10.36 -12.35
C SER A 75 -5.22 10.35 -11.28
N GLN A 76 -6.06 11.38 -11.25
CA GLN A 76 -7.18 11.48 -10.31
C GLN A 76 -8.17 10.32 -10.48
N ARG A 77 -8.66 10.07 -11.70
CA ARG A 77 -9.69 9.05 -11.95
C ARG A 77 -9.16 7.64 -11.69
N ARG A 78 -7.94 7.32 -12.13
CA ARG A 78 -7.30 6.03 -11.85
C ARG A 78 -6.98 5.86 -10.37
N GLY A 79 -6.55 6.92 -9.70
CA GLY A 79 -6.31 6.91 -8.25
C GLY A 79 -7.57 6.61 -7.44
N VAL A 80 -8.69 7.25 -7.78
CA VAL A 80 -9.99 6.99 -7.13
C VAL A 80 -10.43 5.54 -7.35
N TRP A 81 -10.35 5.04 -8.58
CA TRP A 81 -10.76 3.66 -8.87
C TRP A 81 -9.82 2.64 -8.24
N ALA A 82 -8.51 2.92 -8.18
CA ALA A 82 -7.55 2.03 -7.54
C ALA A 82 -7.90 1.74 -6.07
N GLN A 83 -8.47 2.71 -5.35
CA GLN A 83 -8.93 2.53 -3.96
C GLN A 83 -10.17 1.65 -3.84
N ARG A 84 -10.93 1.47 -4.93
CA ARG A 84 -12.19 0.72 -4.95
C ARG A 84 -12.09 -0.68 -5.55
N GLN A 85 -10.94 -1.06 -6.10
CA GLN A 85 -10.70 -2.36 -6.75
C GLN A 85 -11.25 -3.56 -5.97
N ALA A 86 -11.04 -3.62 -4.65
CA ALA A 86 -11.53 -4.70 -3.81
C ALA A 86 -13.06 -4.65 -3.63
N ALA A 87 -13.61 -3.45 -3.44
CA ALA A 87 -15.06 -3.24 -3.29
C ALA A 87 -15.81 -3.54 -4.59
N ASP A 88 -15.18 -3.32 -5.75
CA ASP A 88 -15.80 -3.45 -7.07
C ASP A 88 -15.64 -4.85 -7.68
N GLN A 89 -15.08 -5.82 -6.95
CA GLN A 89 -14.97 -7.21 -7.43
C GLN A 89 -16.33 -7.79 -7.82
N GLY A 90 -16.40 -8.40 -9.01
CA GLY A 90 -17.64 -8.95 -9.58
C GLY A 90 -18.64 -7.91 -10.10
N ALA A 91 -18.26 -6.63 -10.17
CA ALA A 91 -19.07 -5.60 -10.80
C ALA A 91 -18.93 -5.60 -12.33
N VAL A 92 -19.94 -5.08 -13.02
CA VAL A 92 -19.85 -4.68 -14.42
C VAL A 92 -19.29 -3.26 -14.48
N VAL A 93 -18.26 -3.05 -15.29
CA VAL A 93 -17.51 -1.79 -15.40
C VAL A 93 -17.76 -1.14 -16.75
N PHE A 94 -18.14 0.14 -16.74
CA PHE A 94 -18.23 0.96 -17.95
C PHE A 94 -16.98 1.82 -18.08
N LEU A 95 -16.08 1.44 -18.98
CA LEU A 95 -14.84 2.15 -19.25
C LEU A 95 -14.94 2.90 -20.59
N GLY A 96 -14.69 4.21 -20.57
CA GLY A 96 -14.76 5.03 -21.77
C GLY A 96 -14.20 6.43 -21.58
N ASP A 97 -14.64 7.34 -22.44
CA ASP A 97 -14.17 8.72 -22.49
C ASP A 97 -15.10 9.69 -21.73
N SER A 98 -15.09 10.97 -22.11
CA SER A 98 -15.96 11.99 -21.55
C SER A 98 -17.46 11.67 -21.67
N ILE A 99 -17.89 10.89 -22.66
CA ILE A 99 -19.30 10.49 -22.82
C ILE A 99 -19.70 9.56 -21.68
N THR A 100 -18.92 8.51 -21.42
CA THR A 100 -19.16 7.58 -20.31
C THR A 100 -19.05 8.28 -18.96
N GLN A 101 -18.09 9.20 -18.82
CA GLN A 101 -17.98 10.03 -17.61
C GLN A 101 -19.21 10.92 -17.39
N GLY A 102 -19.87 11.37 -18.46
CA GLY A 102 -21.02 12.26 -18.41
C GLY A 102 -22.36 11.60 -18.10
N TRP A 103 -22.42 10.26 -18.00
CA TRP A 103 -23.68 9.54 -17.75
C TRP A 103 -24.28 9.78 -16.35
N GLY A 104 -23.46 10.25 -15.40
CA GLY A 104 -23.91 10.61 -14.05
C GLY A 104 -24.31 9.41 -13.18
N ASP A 105 -24.71 9.70 -11.94
CA ASP A 105 -24.91 8.68 -10.91
C ASP A 105 -26.16 7.82 -11.13
N ASP A 106 -27.17 8.35 -11.83
CA ASP A 106 -28.43 7.66 -12.10
C ASP A 106 -28.32 6.59 -13.18
N PHE A 107 -27.27 6.61 -14.01
CA PHE A 107 -27.07 5.63 -15.08
C PHE A 107 -27.09 4.19 -14.56
N GLY A 108 -26.61 3.98 -13.32
CA GLY A 108 -26.60 2.65 -12.73
C GLY A 108 -27.98 2.06 -12.48
N GLN A 109 -29.02 2.90 -12.35
CA GLN A 109 -30.40 2.45 -12.14
C GLN A 109 -31.00 1.77 -13.36
N MET A 110 -30.39 1.90 -14.54
CA MET A 110 -30.85 1.27 -15.79
C MET A 110 -30.58 -0.25 -15.83
N PHE A 111 -29.77 -0.78 -14.90
CA PHE A 111 -29.33 -2.17 -14.89
C PHE A 111 -29.73 -2.88 -13.58
N PRO A 112 -31.03 -3.17 -13.38
CA PRO A 112 -31.50 -3.76 -12.14
C PRO A 112 -30.87 -5.14 -11.90
N GLY A 113 -30.41 -5.37 -10.67
CA GLY A 113 -29.80 -6.64 -10.27
C GLY A 113 -28.32 -6.79 -10.64
N LEU A 114 -27.71 -5.83 -11.34
CA LEU A 114 -26.28 -5.81 -11.60
C LEU A 114 -25.55 -4.94 -10.57
N LYS A 115 -24.41 -5.44 -10.07
CA LYS A 115 -23.44 -4.62 -9.36
C LYS A 115 -22.65 -3.82 -10.38
N LEU A 116 -22.62 -2.50 -10.24
CA LEU A 116 -21.87 -1.61 -11.12
C LEU A 116 -20.74 -0.92 -10.36
N ALA A 117 -19.69 -0.51 -11.08
CA ALA A 117 -18.53 0.20 -10.56
C ALA A 117 -18.25 1.48 -11.36
#